data_AF-A0A535GQ06-F1
#
_entry.id   AF-A0A535GQ06-F1
#
_cell.length_a   1.000
_cell.length_b   1.000
_cell.length_c   1.000
_cell.angle_alpha   90.00
_cell.angle_beta   90.00
_cell.angle_gamma   90.00
#
_symmetry.space_group_name_H-M   'P 1'
#
loop_
_entity.id
_entity.type
_entity.pdbx_description
1 polymer ?
#
loop_
_entity_poly.entity_id
_entity_poly.type
_entity_poly.pdbx_seq_one_letter_code
_entity_poly.pdbx_strand_id
1 'polypeptide(L)'
;MSIAREIEDIARDLIKHQHDHPPVRDLNRDVERRLTFADRVATDFSRLVGSWVFVLVQLGIIALWIALNALNLIRPWDSYPFRFLNLVLSLEAAIWISVLLMGLNRQADRDRLRAQQDYELNVKAEEELKALMNHLMHQDEILLQIVNRLDRGDREMKRLARRLEEALEASKQTQPPAPAPPERYTAYSPSSYTFVPCSSQ
;
A
#
# COMPACT_ATOMS: atom_id res chain seq x y z
N MET A 1 -6.02 33.57 16.59
CA MET A 1 -7.27 33.21 15.85
C MET A 1 -7.05 32.79 14.38
N SER A 2 -5.88 32.99 13.76
CA SER A 2 -5.64 32.55 12.37
C SER A 2 -5.26 31.07 12.28
N ILE A 3 -4.33 30.62 13.12
CA ILE A 3 -3.77 29.26 13.11
C ILE A 3 -4.84 28.18 13.35
N ALA A 4 -5.81 28.45 14.22
CA ALA A 4 -6.91 27.52 14.49
C ALA A 4 -7.80 27.30 13.25
N ARG A 5 -7.97 28.33 12.40
CA ARG A 5 -8.77 28.22 11.17
C ARG A 5 -8.00 27.48 10.07
N GLU A 6 -6.69 27.69 9.96
CA GLU A 6 -5.85 26.92 9.03
C GLU A 6 -5.82 25.43 9.35
N ILE A 7 -5.75 25.06 10.64
CA ILE A 7 -5.79 23.64 11.04
C ILE A 7 -7.15 23.04 10.71
N GLU A 8 -8.23 23.78 10.89
CA GLU A 8 -9.58 23.32 10.58
C GLU A 8 -9.83 23.20 9.07
N ASP A 9 -9.26 24.10 8.25
CA ASP A 9 -9.32 24.02 6.79
C ASP A 9 -8.49 22.84 6.25
N ILE A 10 -7.30 22.59 6.80
CA ILE A 10 -6.48 21.42 6.43
C ILE A 10 -7.19 20.12 6.83
N ALA A 11 -7.78 20.06 8.03
CA ALA A 11 -8.55 18.90 8.47
C ALA A 11 -9.78 18.66 7.57
N ARG A 12 -10.46 19.74 7.15
CA ARG A 12 -11.63 19.68 6.28
C ARG A 12 -11.27 19.23 4.85
N ASP A 13 -10.08 19.57 4.36
CA ASP A 13 -9.58 19.14 3.06
C ASP A 13 -9.10 17.68 3.05
N LEU A 14 -8.57 17.20 4.19
CA LEU A 14 -8.19 15.79 4.38
C LEU A 14 -9.42 14.86 4.45
N ILE A 15 -10.50 15.30 5.09
CA ILE A 15 -11.78 14.56 5.15
C ILE A 15 -12.40 14.41 3.75
N LYS A 16 -12.13 15.34 2.83
CA LYS A 16 -12.65 15.32 1.46
C LYS A 16 -12.11 14.16 0.61
N HIS A 17 -11.00 13.54 1.01
CA HIS A 17 -10.38 12.40 0.33
C HIS A 17 -10.74 11.04 0.96
N GLN A 18 -11.81 10.99 1.76
CA GLN A 18 -12.37 9.72 2.20
C GLN A 18 -12.90 8.97 0.96
N HIS A 19 -12.08 8.04 0.47
CA HIS A 19 -12.46 7.13 -0.60
C HIS A 19 -13.66 6.31 -0.13
N ASP A 20 -14.83 6.61 -0.69
CA ASP A 20 -16.04 5.82 -0.52
C ASP A 20 -15.80 4.47 -1.20
N HIS A 21 -15.38 3.48 -0.43
CA HIS A 21 -15.37 2.11 -0.93
C HIS A 21 -16.84 1.67 -1.01
N PRO A 22 -17.36 1.31 -2.20
CA PRO A 22 -18.70 0.75 -2.30
C PRO A 22 -18.77 -0.45 -1.33
N PRO A 23 -19.85 -0.57 -0.53
CA PRO A 23 -19.97 -1.64 0.45
C PRO A 23 -19.73 -2.97 -0.24
N VAL A 24 -18.88 -3.81 0.36
CA VAL A 24 -18.55 -5.15 -0.16
C VAL A 24 -19.87 -5.87 -0.38
N ARG A 25 -20.27 -6.01 -1.66
CA ARG A 25 -21.53 -6.62 -2.01
C ARG A 25 -21.41 -8.10 -1.71
N ASP A 26 -21.97 -8.52 -0.59
CA ASP A 26 -21.94 -9.90 -0.15
C ASP A 26 -22.92 -10.73 -1.00
N LEU A 27 -22.47 -11.13 -2.19
CA LEU A 27 -23.25 -11.93 -3.14
C LEU A 27 -23.61 -13.32 -2.61
N ASN A 28 -23.00 -13.77 -1.50
CA ASN A 28 -23.41 -15.00 -0.83
C ASN A 28 -24.89 -14.91 -0.44
N ARG A 29 -25.35 -13.72 -0.01
CA ARG A 29 -26.77 -13.43 0.29
C ARG A 29 -27.70 -13.46 -0.92
N ASP A 30 -27.21 -13.15 -2.12
CA ASP A 30 -28.04 -13.13 -3.34
C ASP A 30 -28.21 -14.54 -3.92
N VAL A 31 -27.18 -15.39 -3.80
CA VAL A 31 -27.30 -16.84 -4.08
C VAL A 31 -28.23 -17.51 -3.05
N GLU A 32 -28.15 -17.09 -1.79
CA GLU A 32 -28.98 -17.61 -0.70
C GLU A 32 -30.48 -17.26 -0.86
N ARG A 33 -30.80 -16.11 -1.48
CA ARG A 33 -32.19 -15.73 -1.82
C ARG A 33 -32.84 -16.57 -2.92
N ARG A 34 -32.06 -17.33 -3.70
CA ARG A 34 -32.58 -18.22 -4.75
C ARG A 34 -32.50 -19.70 -4.37
N LEU A 35 -32.35 -20.03 -3.09
CA LEU A 35 -32.32 -21.42 -2.65
C LEU A 35 -33.70 -22.06 -2.81
N THR A 36 -33.76 -23.05 -3.69
CA THR A 36 -34.91 -23.93 -3.88
C THR A 36 -35.08 -24.83 -2.66
N PHE A 37 -36.26 -25.43 -2.44
CA PHE A 37 -36.47 -26.38 -1.33
C PHE A 37 -35.44 -27.53 -1.34
N ALA A 38 -35.06 -27.99 -2.53
CA ALA A 38 -33.98 -28.96 -2.74
C ALA A 38 -32.61 -28.47 -2.24
N ASP A 39 -32.33 -27.17 -2.31
CA ASP A 39 -31.06 -26.62 -1.86
C ASP A 39 -30.96 -26.59 -0.33
N ARG A 40 -32.08 -26.37 0.35
CA ARG A 40 -32.14 -26.43 1.82
C ARG A 40 -31.93 -27.87 2.31
N VAL A 41 -32.63 -28.82 1.69
CA VAL A 41 -32.45 -30.26 1.97
C VAL A 41 -31.01 -30.69 1.69
N ALA A 42 -30.41 -30.28 0.58
CA ALA A 42 -29.02 -30.60 0.27
C ALA A 42 -28.02 -30.00 1.29
N THR A 43 -28.32 -28.81 1.82
CA THR A 43 -27.46 -28.16 2.83
C THR A 43 -27.54 -28.88 4.17
N ASP A 44 -28.74 -29.25 4.61
CA ASP A 44 -28.94 -30.02 5.83
C ASP A 44 -28.39 -31.44 5.71
N PHE A 45 -28.56 -32.06 4.54
CA PHE A 45 -27.99 -33.37 4.22
C PHE A 45 -26.46 -33.34 4.19
N SER A 46 -25.84 -32.33 3.59
CA SER A 46 -24.38 -32.19 3.57
C SER A 46 -23.78 -32.05 4.97
N ARG A 47 -24.48 -31.37 5.89
CA ARG A 47 -24.06 -31.29 7.31
C ARG A 47 -24.17 -32.63 8.03
N LEU A 48 -25.20 -33.42 7.74
CA LEU A 48 -25.38 -34.76 8.31
C LEU A 48 -24.34 -35.76 7.77
N VAL A 49 -24.12 -35.75 6.46
CA VAL A 49 -23.22 -36.69 5.75
C VAL A 49 -21.74 -36.34 5.95
N GLY A 50 -21.42 -35.07 6.17
CA GLY A 50 -20.05 -34.62 6.49
C GLY A 50 -19.58 -35.00 7.90
N SER A 51 -20.44 -35.57 8.73
CA SER A 51 -20.09 -35.98 10.10
C SER A 51 -19.49 -37.39 10.13
N TRP A 52 -18.34 -37.53 10.79
CA TRP A 52 -17.70 -38.83 11.05
C TRP A 52 -18.62 -39.83 11.78
N VAL A 53 -19.59 -39.33 12.55
CA VAL A 53 -20.56 -40.18 13.28
C VAL A 53 -21.47 -40.95 12.31
N PHE A 54 -21.87 -40.35 11.19
CA PHE A 54 -22.74 -40.99 10.21
C PHE A 54 -22.07 -42.24 9.60
N VAL A 55 -20.78 -42.11 9.24
CA VAL A 55 -19.98 -43.21 8.68
C VAL A 55 -19.89 -44.38 9.68
N LEU A 56 -19.67 -44.08 10.96
CA LEU A 56 -19.59 -45.11 12.01
C LEU A 56 -20.93 -45.82 12.23
N VAL A 57 -22.05 -45.09 12.21
CA VAL A 57 -23.39 -45.68 12.33
C VAL A 57 -23.69 -46.60 11.15
N GLN A 58 -23.40 -46.17 9.92
CA GLN A 58 -23.61 -46.98 8.71
C GLN A 58 -22.78 -48.27 8.75
N LEU A 59 -21.50 -48.17 9.12
CA LEU A 59 -20.64 -49.33 9.32
C LEU A 59 -21.17 -50.26 10.42
N GLY A 60 -21.69 -49.70 11.51
CA GLY A 60 -22.31 -50.45 12.61
C GLY A 60 -23.54 -51.23 12.15
N ILE A 61 -24.40 -50.64 11.33
CA ILE A 61 -25.59 -51.30 10.77
C ILE A 61 -25.17 -52.47 9.87
N ILE A 62 -24.21 -52.25 8.97
CA ILE A 62 -23.69 -53.31 8.07
C ILE A 62 -23.05 -54.43 8.88
N ALA A 63 -22.21 -54.10 9.87
CA ALA A 63 -21.57 -55.08 10.73
C ALA A 63 -22.58 -55.87 11.57
N LEU A 64 -23.61 -55.20 12.10
CA LEU A 64 -24.70 -55.83 12.84
C LEU A 64 -25.49 -56.78 11.94
N TRP A 65 -25.78 -56.37 10.70
CA TRP A 65 -26.47 -57.22 9.72
C TRP A 65 -25.68 -58.48 9.38
N ILE A 66 -24.37 -58.32 9.14
CA ILE A 66 -23.46 -59.45 8.90
C ILE A 66 -23.41 -60.35 10.14
N ALA A 67 -23.27 -59.80 11.35
CA ALA A 67 -23.21 -60.58 12.58
C ALA A 67 -24.50 -61.37 12.84
N LEU A 68 -25.67 -60.77 12.65
CA LEU A 68 -26.96 -61.43 12.82
C LEU A 68 -27.14 -62.62 11.86
N ASN A 69 -26.73 -62.47 10.60
CA ASN A 69 -26.84 -63.53 9.59
C ASN A 69 -25.73 -64.58 9.70
N ALA A 70 -24.49 -64.17 10.01
CA ALA A 70 -23.33 -65.07 10.12
C ALA A 70 -23.38 -65.95 11.38
N LEU A 71 -23.91 -65.43 12.49
CA LEU A 71 -24.09 -66.19 13.73
C LEU A 71 -25.35 -67.07 13.72
N ASN A 72 -26.10 -67.09 12.61
CA ASN A 72 -27.30 -67.91 12.42
C ASN A 72 -28.34 -67.69 13.54
N LEU A 73 -28.37 -66.48 14.11
CA LEU A 73 -29.14 -66.12 15.31
C LEU A 73 -30.64 -66.01 15.02
N ILE A 74 -30.98 -65.72 13.76
CA ILE A 74 -32.31 -65.80 13.14
C ILE A 74 -32.11 -66.73 11.93
N ARG A 75 -33.12 -67.55 11.57
CA ARG A 75 -33.04 -68.44 10.38
C ARG A 75 -32.29 -67.75 9.24
N PRO A 76 -31.27 -68.38 8.64
CA PRO A 76 -30.39 -67.73 7.68
C PRO A 76 -31.19 -67.30 6.46
N TRP A 77 -31.55 -66.02 6.43
CA TRP A 77 -32.37 -65.43 5.37
C TRP A 77 -31.51 -64.88 4.24
N ASP A 78 -30.23 -64.57 4.55
CA ASP A 78 -29.20 -64.18 3.58
C ASP A 78 -27.90 -64.96 3.82
N SER A 79 -27.84 -66.20 3.32
CA SER A 79 -26.64 -67.04 3.37
C SER A 79 -25.50 -66.46 2.53
N TYR A 80 -24.26 -66.68 2.95
CA TYR A 80 -23.07 -66.30 2.19
C TYR A 80 -23.18 -66.79 0.73
N PRO A 81 -23.10 -65.92 -0.30
CA PRO A 81 -22.48 -64.59 -0.37
C PRO A 81 -23.47 -63.39 -0.34
N PHE A 82 -24.27 -63.25 0.73
CA PHE A 82 -25.10 -62.08 1.09
C PHE A 82 -25.74 -61.33 -0.10
N ARG A 83 -26.61 -62.00 -0.85
CA ARG A 83 -27.13 -61.48 -2.13
C ARG A 83 -28.00 -60.24 -1.94
N PHE A 84 -28.74 -60.15 -0.84
CA PHE A 84 -29.62 -59.01 -0.56
C PHE A 84 -28.85 -57.79 -0.07
N LEU A 85 -27.89 -57.99 0.85
CA LEU A 85 -27.04 -56.90 1.33
C LEU A 85 -26.26 -56.26 0.17
N ASN A 86 -25.73 -57.08 -0.73
CA ASN A 86 -25.00 -56.58 -1.90
C ASN A 86 -25.91 -55.77 -2.85
N LEU A 87 -27.16 -56.20 -3.04
CA LEU A 87 -28.13 -55.45 -3.84
C LEU A 87 -28.45 -54.09 -3.21
N VAL A 88 -28.71 -54.04 -1.91
CA VAL A 88 -29.00 -52.78 -1.20
C VAL A 88 -27.81 -51.83 -1.27
N LEU A 89 -26.59 -52.31 -1.00
CA LEU A 89 -25.38 -51.48 -1.07
C LEU A 89 -25.12 -50.93 -2.47
N SER A 90 -25.39 -51.72 -3.52
CA SER A 90 -25.25 -51.25 -4.91
C SER A 90 -26.24 -50.12 -5.25
N LEU A 91 -27.48 -50.24 -4.79
CA LEU A 91 -28.49 -49.19 -4.95
C LEU A 91 -28.13 -47.95 -4.14
N GLU A 92 -27.64 -48.13 -2.92
CA GLU A 92 -27.17 -47.06 -2.05
C GLU A 92 -26.03 -46.27 -2.72
N ALA A 93 -25.03 -46.97 -3.26
CA ALA A 93 -23.92 -46.36 -4.00
C ALA A 93 -24.39 -45.55 -5.21
N ALA A 94 -25.37 -46.06 -5.98
CA ALA A 94 -25.94 -45.33 -7.12
C ALA A 94 -26.61 -44.02 -6.70
N ILE A 95 -27.36 -44.03 -5.59
CA ILE A 95 -27.98 -42.84 -5.02
C ILE A 95 -26.90 -41.86 -4.56
N TRP A 96 -25.87 -42.34 -3.86
CA TRP A 96 -24.75 -41.52 -3.41
C TRP A 96 -24.02 -40.83 -4.57
N ILE A 97 -23.77 -41.55 -5.67
CA ILE A 97 -23.13 -40.99 -6.86
C ILE A 97 -23.98 -39.85 -7.45
N SER A 98 -25.30 -40.03 -7.57
CA SER A 98 -26.18 -38.99 -8.09
C SER A 98 -26.16 -37.72 -7.23
N VAL A 99 -26.24 -37.89 -5.91
CA VAL A 99 -26.16 -36.77 -4.96
C VAL A 99 -24.78 -36.09 -4.99
N LEU A 100 -23.71 -36.87 -5.09
CA LEU A 100 -22.35 -36.35 -5.21
C LEU A 100 -22.19 -35.54 -6.49
N LEU A 101 -22.68 -36.03 -7.64
CA LEU A 101 -22.62 -35.32 -8.92
C LEU A 101 -23.41 -34.01 -8.88
N MET A 102 -24.58 -33.99 -8.24
CA MET A 102 -25.34 -32.76 -7.99
C MET A 102 -24.53 -31.77 -7.13
N GLY A 103 -23.82 -32.27 -6.11
CA GLY A 103 -22.93 -31.47 -5.27
C GLY A 103 -21.74 -30.88 -6.05
N LEU A 104 -21.08 -31.69 -6.88
CA LEU A 104 -19.95 -31.28 -7.72
C LEU A 104 -20.36 -30.24 -8.76
N ASN A 105 -21.51 -30.43 -9.42
CA ASN A 105 -22.00 -29.47 -10.40
C ASN A 105 -22.25 -28.09 -9.75
N ARG A 106 -22.85 -28.08 -8.55
CA ARG A 106 -23.07 -26.85 -7.77
C ARG A 106 -21.79 -26.20 -7.27
N GLN A 107 -20.76 -26.98 -6.92
CA GLN A 107 -19.45 -26.45 -6.54
C GLN A 107 -18.78 -25.80 -7.75
N ALA A 108 -18.79 -26.45 -8.92
CA ALA A 108 -18.22 -25.91 -10.14
C ALA A 108 -18.87 -24.57 -10.56
N ASP A 109 -20.20 -24.46 -10.45
CA ASP A 109 -20.92 -23.21 -10.72
C ASP A 109 -20.49 -22.08 -9.76
N ARG A 110 -20.36 -22.38 -8.46
CA ARG A 110 -19.88 -21.41 -7.46
C ARG A 110 -18.43 -20.99 -7.70
N ASP A 111 -17.58 -21.94 -8.06
CA ASP A 111 -16.16 -21.68 -8.32
C ASP A 111 -15.98 -20.85 -9.59
N ARG A 112 -16.80 -21.06 -10.62
CA ARG A 112 -16.82 -20.21 -11.82
C ARG A 112 -17.18 -18.77 -11.49
N LEU A 113 -18.21 -18.56 -10.66
CA LEU A 113 -18.62 -17.21 -10.24
C LEU A 113 -17.53 -16.51 -9.42
N ARG A 114 -16.92 -17.23 -8.47
CA ARG A 114 -15.78 -16.71 -7.69
C ARG A 114 -14.61 -16.33 -8.58
N ALA A 115 -14.25 -17.17 -9.53
CA ALA A 115 -13.15 -16.90 -10.46
C ALA A 115 -13.40 -15.64 -11.32
N GLN A 116 -14.64 -15.40 -11.75
CA GLN A 116 -15.00 -14.17 -12.47
C GLN A 116 -14.87 -12.93 -11.59
N GLN A 117 -15.27 -13.01 -10.33
CA GLN A 117 -15.16 -11.90 -9.38
C GLN A 117 -13.71 -11.60 -9.02
N ASP A 118 -12.92 -12.63 -8.74
CA ASP A 118 -11.49 -12.50 -8.46
C ASP A 118 -10.76 -11.86 -9.64
N TYR A 119 -11.16 -12.20 -10.87
CA TYR A 119 -10.64 -11.56 -12.08
C TYR A 119 -10.99 -10.06 -12.14
N GLU A 120 -12.26 -9.69 -11.93
CA GLU A 120 -12.67 -8.28 -11.94
C GLU A 120 -11.98 -7.46 -10.84
N LEU A 121 -11.85 -8.01 -9.63
CA LEU A 121 -11.12 -7.38 -8.53
C LEU A 121 -9.65 -7.19 -8.86
N ASN A 122 -9.02 -8.20 -9.49
CA ASN A 122 -7.62 -8.12 -9.86
C ASN A 122 -7.37 -7.06 -10.94
N VAL A 123 -8.24 -6.97 -11.94
CA VAL A 123 -8.16 -5.90 -12.97
C VAL A 123 -8.30 -4.53 -12.33
N LYS A 124 -9.29 -4.35 -11.43
CA LYS A 124 -9.45 -3.08 -10.71
C LYS A 124 -8.24 -2.74 -9.84
N ALA A 125 -7.67 -3.72 -9.15
CA ALA A 125 -6.47 -3.55 -8.36
C ALA A 125 -5.26 -3.16 -9.23
N GLU A 126 -5.15 -3.72 -10.44
CA GLU A 126 -4.12 -3.35 -11.41
C GLU A 126 -4.28 -1.88 -11.87
N GLU A 127 -5.51 -1.43 -12.12
CA GLU A 127 -5.78 -0.03 -12.47
C GLU A 127 -5.43 0.94 -11.32
N GLU A 128 -5.81 0.61 -10.09
CA GLU A 128 -5.47 1.40 -8.90
C GLU A 128 -3.94 1.44 -8.67
N LEU A 129 -3.26 0.31 -8.84
CA LEU A 129 -1.80 0.23 -8.75
C LEU A 129 -1.12 1.10 -9.82
N LYS A 130 -1.65 1.10 -11.05
CA LYS A 130 -1.14 1.95 -12.12
C LYS A 130 -1.36 3.43 -11.84
N ALA A 131 -2.50 3.80 -11.25
CA ALA A 131 -2.77 5.17 -10.81
C ALA A 131 -1.77 5.62 -9.72
N LEU A 132 -1.50 4.77 -8.74
CA LEU A 132 -0.48 5.03 -7.70
C LEU A 132 0.92 5.18 -8.30
N MET A 133 1.30 4.30 -9.23
CA MET A 133 2.59 4.37 -9.92
C MET A 133 2.75 5.70 -10.68
N ASN A 134 1.71 6.12 -11.40
CA ASN A 134 1.71 7.40 -12.11
C ASN A 134 1.84 8.58 -11.16
N HIS A 135 1.18 8.53 -10.00
CA HIS A 135 1.30 9.58 -8.99
C HIS A 135 2.72 9.65 -8.41
N LEU A 136 3.34 8.51 -8.11
CA LEU A 136 4.73 8.46 -7.64
C LEU A 136 5.72 9.00 -8.67
N MET A 137 5.59 8.61 -9.94
CA MET A 137 6.43 9.15 -11.01
C MET A 137 6.29 10.67 -11.15
N HIS A 138 5.07 11.19 -10.96
CA HIS A 138 4.82 12.63 -10.98
C HIS A 138 5.47 13.34 -9.78
N GLN A 139 5.42 12.73 -8.59
CA GLN A 139 6.11 13.25 -7.41
C GLN A 139 7.63 13.27 -7.60
N ASP A 140 8.22 12.22 -8.18
CA ASP A 140 9.65 12.14 -8.48
C ASP A 140 10.09 13.25 -9.45
N GLU A 141 9.28 13.52 -10.49
CA GLU A 141 9.54 14.63 -11.43
C GLU A 141 9.54 15.99 -10.71
N ILE A 142 8.56 16.24 -9.84
CA ILE A 142 8.51 17.47 -9.03
C ILE A 142 9.73 17.57 -8.10
N LEU A 143 10.10 16.46 -7.45
CA LEU A 143 11.25 16.41 -6.55
C LEU A 143 12.55 16.76 -7.30
N LEU A 144 12.76 16.19 -8.49
CA LEU A 144 13.90 16.50 -9.35
C LEU A 144 13.92 17.97 -9.79
N GLN A 145 12.77 18.56 -10.09
CA GLN A 145 12.68 19.99 -10.41
C GLN A 145 13.07 20.87 -9.22
N ILE A 146 12.62 20.53 -8.01
CA ILE A 146 12.98 21.25 -6.78
C ILE A 146 14.49 21.16 -6.51
N VAL A 147 15.06 19.95 -6.60
CA VAL A 147 16.51 19.73 -6.44
C VAL A 147 17.30 20.56 -7.45
N ASN A 148 16.90 20.57 -8.72
CA ASN A 148 17.54 21.38 -9.76
C ASN A 148 17.44 22.89 -9.51
N ARG A 149 16.32 23.37 -8.94
CA ARG A 149 16.16 24.79 -8.57
C ARG A 149 17.04 25.16 -7.38
N LEU A 150 17.12 24.30 -6.36
CA LEU A 150 18.01 24.49 -5.21
C LEU A 150 19.48 24.55 -5.64
N ASP A 151 19.92 23.65 -6.51
CA ASP A 151 21.29 23.62 -7.03
C ASP A 151 21.64 24.85 -7.89
N ARG A 152 20.67 25.39 -8.65
CA ARG A 152 20.84 26.70 -9.31
C ARG A 152 20.96 27.84 -8.30
N GLY A 153 20.08 27.89 -7.31
CA GLY A 153 20.11 28.91 -6.26
C GLY A 153 21.43 28.93 -5.49
N ASP A 154 21.97 27.75 -5.14
CA ASP A 154 23.27 27.64 -4.45
C ASP A 154 24.43 28.16 -5.32
N ARG A 155 24.42 27.84 -6.63
CA ARG A 155 25.39 28.39 -7.59
C ARG A 155 25.31 29.91 -7.72
N GLU A 156 24.11 30.48 -7.73
CA GLU A 156 23.93 31.94 -7.81
C GLU A 156 24.40 32.65 -6.55
N MET A 157 24.06 32.12 -5.36
CA MET A 157 24.57 32.64 -4.08
C MET A 157 26.10 32.64 -4.05
N LYS A 158 26.74 31.53 -4.45
CA LYS A 158 28.20 31.43 -4.52
C LYS A 158 28.82 32.46 -5.48
N ARG A 159 28.15 32.78 -6.60
CA ARG A 159 28.61 33.82 -7.54
C ARG A 159 28.50 35.23 -6.95
N LEU A 160 27.38 35.54 -6.29
CA LEU A 160 27.17 36.84 -5.64
C LEU A 160 28.18 37.05 -4.51
N ALA A 161 28.45 36.02 -3.71
CA ALA A 161 29.47 36.05 -2.67
C ALA A 161 30.86 36.38 -3.24
N ARG A 162 31.29 35.71 -4.33
CA ARG A 162 32.56 36.00 -5.00
C ARG A 162 32.64 37.44 -5.54
N ARG A 163 31.58 37.93 -6.16
CA ARG A 163 31.52 39.32 -6.67
C ARG A 163 31.59 40.36 -5.56
N LEU A 164 30.92 40.11 -4.44
CA LEU A 164 30.99 40.97 -3.26
C LEU A 164 32.43 41.02 -2.72
N GLU A 165 33.11 39.87 -2.67
CA GLU A 165 34.50 39.78 -2.22
C GLU A 165 35.45 40.51 -3.17
N GLU A 166 35.30 40.34 -4.48
CA GLU A 166 36.06 41.09 -5.49
C GLU A 166 35.82 42.61 -5.40
N ALA A 167 34.57 43.04 -5.21
CA ALA A 167 34.23 44.45 -5.04
C ALA A 167 34.79 45.05 -3.74
N LEU A 168 34.80 44.27 -2.66
CA LEU A 168 35.41 44.65 -1.40
C LEU A 168 36.92 44.87 -1.59
N GLU A 169 37.62 43.93 -2.24
CA GLU A 169 39.05 44.03 -2.55
C GLU A 169 39.37 45.22 -3.48
N ALA A 170 38.56 45.46 -4.51
CA ALA A 170 38.71 46.61 -5.41
C ALA A 170 38.50 47.95 -4.68
N SER A 171 37.52 48.03 -3.77
CA SER A 171 37.30 49.22 -2.94
C SER A 171 38.50 49.50 -2.02
N LYS A 172 39.13 48.44 -1.49
CA LYS A 172 40.32 48.52 -0.64
C LYS A 172 41.54 49.07 -1.38
N GLN A 173 41.66 48.79 -2.68
CA GLN A 173 42.75 49.31 -3.53
C GLN A 173 42.52 50.75 -4.02
N THR A 174 41.27 51.23 -4.06
CA THR A 174 40.91 52.56 -4.59
C THR A 174 40.96 53.68 -3.53
N GLN A 175 41.17 53.36 -2.25
CA GLN A 175 41.42 54.37 -1.21
C GLN A 175 42.77 55.07 -1.52
N PRO A 176 42.80 56.37 -1.88
CA PRO A 176 44.06 57.08 -2.12
C PRO A 176 44.89 57.09 -0.83
N PRO A 177 46.23 57.06 -0.91
CA PRO A 177 47.06 57.22 0.28
C PRO A 177 46.65 58.50 1.00
N ALA A 178 46.48 58.40 2.32
CA ALA A 178 46.09 59.53 3.17
C ALA A 178 46.91 60.79 2.80
N PRO A 179 46.29 61.98 2.72
CA PRO A 179 46.99 63.18 2.29
C PRO A 179 48.25 63.39 3.15
N ALA A 180 49.40 63.52 2.49
CA ALA A 180 50.68 63.76 3.14
C ALA A 180 50.58 65.02 4.03
N PRO A 181 51.28 65.06 5.19
CA PRO A 181 51.20 66.19 6.09
C PRO A 181 51.64 67.47 5.36
N PRO A 182 51.00 68.63 5.61
CA PRO A 182 51.33 69.85 4.89
C PRO A 182 52.80 70.24 5.12
N GLU A 183 53.55 70.41 4.02
CA GLU A 183 54.89 70.99 4.04
C GLU A 183 54.83 72.39 4.69
N ARG A 184 55.54 72.54 5.80
CA ARG A 184 55.72 73.81 6.50
C ARG A 184 56.57 74.72 5.62
N TYR A 185 55.93 75.64 4.91
CA TYR A 185 56.61 76.82 4.39
C TYR A 185 57.09 77.67 5.58
N THR A 186 58.37 77.58 5.94
CA THR A 186 58.99 78.53 6.86
C THR A 186 59.16 79.86 6.13
N ALA A 187 58.23 80.77 6.37
CA ALA A 187 58.33 82.15 5.95
C ALA A 187 59.50 82.85 6.67
N TYR A 188 60.30 83.53 5.85
CA TYR A 188 61.13 84.70 6.11
C TYR A 188 60.85 85.47 7.42
N SER A 189 61.90 85.67 8.22
CA SER A 189 61.94 86.66 9.32
C SER A 189 63.19 87.53 9.15
N PRO A 190 63.05 88.85 8.92
CA PRO A 190 64.20 89.75 8.87
C PRO A 190 64.39 90.35 10.27
N SER A 191 65.55 90.14 10.91
CA SER A 191 66.13 91.07 11.89
C SER A 191 67.34 90.43 12.58
N SER A 192 68.53 90.97 12.30
CA SER A 192 69.32 91.68 13.31
C SER A 192 70.68 92.01 12.73
N TYR A 193 70.92 93.30 12.54
CA TYR A 193 72.23 93.90 12.35
C TYR A 193 73.16 93.49 13.49
N THR A 194 74.38 93.04 13.17
CA THR A 194 75.54 93.31 14.02
C THR A 194 76.79 93.46 13.17
N PHE A 195 77.54 94.49 13.53
CA PHE A 195 78.63 95.16 12.86
C PHE A 195 79.98 94.63 13.43
N VAL A 196 81.10 94.93 12.73
CA VAL A 196 82.51 95.00 13.24
C VAL A 196 83.34 93.69 13.22
N PRO A 197 84.65 93.71 12.89
CA PRO A 197 85.35 94.38 11.78
C PRO A 197 86.43 93.49 11.12
N CYS A 198 87.08 94.08 10.12
CA CYS A 198 88.30 93.62 9.45
C CYS A 198 89.52 93.53 10.38
N SER A 199 90.32 92.47 10.27
CA SER A 199 91.75 92.50 10.64
C SER A 199 92.57 91.53 9.79
N SER A 200 93.58 92.11 9.16
CA SER A 200 94.68 91.56 8.37
C SER A 200 95.44 90.37 8.96
N GLN A 201 95.80 89.40 8.11
CA GLN A 201 97.19 89.16 7.71
C GLN A 201 97.24 88.39 6.40
#